data_AF-A0A662JQF4-F1
#
_entry.id   AF-A0A662JQF4-F1
#
_cell.length_a   1.000
_cell.length_b   1.000
_cell.length_c   1.000
_cell.angle_alpha   90.00
_cell.angle_beta   90.00
_cell.angle_gamma   90.00
#
_symmetry.space_group_name_H-M   'P 1'
#
loop_
_entity.id
_entity.type
_entity.pdbx_description
1 polymer ?
#
loop_
_entity_poly.entity_id
_entity_poly.type
_entity_poly.pdbx_seq_one_letter_code
_entity_poly.pdbx_strand_id
1 'polypeptide(L)'
;MERWLWGEARELKWPMLKEGSIEYRAYQFNIARRALEGNTLVVMPTGLGKTIIAALVIGARLDEHPWGRCVLLAPTRPLALQHRDVLRRVLKLDPSLINVLTGETKPEERSKIWRKSKILILTPQTLKNDIVAGRYDLEDVVLMVFDEAHRAVGNYPYVFIAEHYVKAAKIPLILAMTASPGSDEKKIEEICRNLKIEKIEVRDESSPDVRPYIQSVQVVWRWVELSEGFEEAKNILEEILRPYLERFKERGYIESSSVRRVRLKDILEAMSLVQERMKDYVEPPRDLVEDLALLTNTARIVHALELLEAQGMHALWNYMRKLEERASRRGASRYLKELVMSHHWRRLRRVVEENLEEVHPKFKELLKVLKEYGRTASRIIVFTNYRSTADMLTKMLCKEGYK
;
A
#
# COMPACT_ATOMS: atom_id res chain seq x y z
N MET A 1 3.00 -31.81 -22.24
CA MET A 1 2.65 -31.18 -20.95
C MET A 1 2.90 -32.10 -19.75
N GLU A 2 2.92 -33.44 -19.92
CA GLU A 2 3.21 -34.43 -18.85
C GLU A 2 4.70 -34.68 -18.55
N ARG A 3 5.62 -34.06 -19.30
CA ARG A 3 7.07 -34.35 -19.26
C ARG A 3 7.77 -34.06 -17.92
N TRP A 4 7.13 -33.28 -17.04
CA TRP A 4 7.80 -32.59 -15.91
C TRP A 4 7.32 -33.04 -14.53
N LEU A 5 6.41 -34.01 -14.44
CA LEU A 5 5.66 -34.18 -13.19
C LEU A 5 6.36 -35.11 -12.20
N TRP A 6 7.00 -36.21 -12.60
CA TRP A 6 7.61 -37.15 -11.65
C TRP A 6 8.78 -37.96 -12.24
N GLY A 7 9.84 -38.18 -11.45
CA GLY A 7 10.75 -39.32 -11.59
C GLY A 7 10.34 -40.46 -10.65
N GLU A 8 10.96 -41.64 -10.78
CA GLU A 8 10.65 -42.85 -9.96
C GLU A 8 10.95 -42.70 -8.46
N ALA A 9 11.60 -41.61 -8.05
CA ALA A 9 11.67 -41.13 -6.68
C ALA A 9 11.03 -39.74 -6.62
N ARG A 10 10.57 -39.28 -5.44
CA ARG A 10 9.88 -38.00 -5.16
C ARG A 10 10.67 -36.71 -5.50
N GLU A 11 11.43 -36.70 -6.58
CA GLU A 11 12.15 -35.55 -7.13
C GLU A 11 11.22 -34.76 -8.05
N LEU A 12 11.09 -33.48 -7.73
CA LEU A 12 10.36 -32.53 -8.54
C LEU A 12 11.15 -32.18 -9.81
N LYS A 13 10.69 -32.65 -10.97
CA LYS A 13 11.34 -32.43 -12.26
C LYS A 13 10.77 -31.23 -13.03
N TRP A 14 10.94 -30.02 -12.50
CA TRP A 14 10.59 -28.80 -13.25
C TRP A 14 11.80 -28.25 -14.04
N PRO A 15 11.62 -27.78 -15.29
CA PRO A 15 12.73 -27.26 -16.09
C PRO A 15 13.52 -26.16 -15.41
N MET A 16 14.84 -26.23 -15.55
CA MET A 16 15.79 -25.21 -15.08
C MET A 16 15.68 -24.88 -13.58
N LEU A 17 15.11 -25.76 -12.74
CA LEU A 17 14.98 -25.54 -11.29
C LEU A 17 16.04 -26.34 -10.51
N LYS A 18 16.69 -25.70 -9.54
CA LYS A 18 17.68 -26.32 -8.64
C LYS A 18 16.96 -27.28 -7.69
N GLU A 19 17.49 -28.50 -7.56
CA GLU A 19 16.96 -29.49 -6.63
C GLU A 19 17.03 -28.97 -5.18
N GLY A 20 15.96 -29.21 -4.41
CA GLY A 20 15.84 -28.76 -3.02
C GLY A 20 15.77 -27.24 -2.81
N SER A 21 15.73 -26.43 -3.88
CA SER A 21 15.75 -24.96 -3.76
C SER A 21 14.42 -24.33 -3.34
N ILE A 22 13.31 -25.05 -3.54
CA ILE A 22 11.96 -24.64 -3.16
C ILE A 22 11.18 -25.80 -2.57
N GLU A 23 10.23 -25.49 -1.68
CA GLU A 23 9.21 -26.44 -1.22
C GLU A 23 8.15 -26.64 -2.32
N TYR A 24 7.69 -27.87 -2.52
CA TYR A 24 6.61 -28.14 -3.46
C TYR A 24 5.27 -27.62 -2.94
N ARG A 25 4.65 -26.71 -3.70
CA ARG A 25 3.30 -26.22 -3.44
C ARG A 25 2.45 -26.33 -4.70
N ALA A 26 1.48 -27.24 -4.70
CA ALA A 26 0.72 -27.62 -5.90
C ALA A 26 0.11 -26.42 -6.64
N TYR A 27 -0.41 -25.43 -5.91
CA TYR A 27 -1.00 -24.22 -6.49
C TYR A 27 0.02 -23.42 -7.33
N GLN A 28 1.29 -23.35 -6.93
CA GLN A 28 2.32 -22.61 -7.66
C GLN A 28 2.60 -23.24 -9.03
N PHE A 29 2.64 -24.58 -9.08
CA PHE A 29 2.85 -25.35 -10.31
C PHE A 29 1.64 -25.30 -11.23
N ASN A 30 0.44 -25.39 -10.67
CA ASN A 30 -0.80 -25.28 -11.43
C ASN A 30 -0.94 -23.90 -12.10
N ILE A 31 -0.63 -22.83 -11.36
CA ILE A 31 -0.63 -21.46 -11.91
C ILE A 31 0.45 -21.31 -12.96
N ALA A 32 1.68 -21.78 -12.70
CA ALA A 32 2.77 -21.71 -13.67
C ALA A 32 2.42 -22.44 -14.97
N ARG A 33 1.79 -23.62 -14.89
CA ARG A 33 1.32 -24.37 -16.07
C ARG A 33 0.31 -23.57 -16.88
N ARG A 34 -0.69 -22.98 -16.24
CA ARG A 34 -1.70 -22.16 -16.95
C ARG A 34 -1.10 -20.91 -17.58
N ALA A 35 -0.13 -20.30 -16.89
CA ALA A 35 0.61 -19.15 -17.39
C ALA A 35 1.49 -19.45 -18.62
N LEU A 36 1.86 -20.71 -18.86
CA LEU A 36 2.59 -21.10 -20.06
C LEU A 36 1.71 -21.20 -21.31
N GLU A 37 0.39 -21.26 -21.14
CA GLU A 37 -0.57 -21.46 -22.24
C GLU A 37 -1.31 -20.18 -22.65
N GLY A 38 -0.88 -19.01 -22.17
CA GLY A 38 -1.46 -17.72 -22.56
C GLY A 38 -1.13 -16.61 -21.58
N ASN A 39 -1.34 -15.37 -22.00
CA ASN A 39 -1.06 -14.19 -21.17
C ASN A 39 -1.91 -14.22 -19.91
N THR A 40 -1.27 -14.27 -18.74
CA THR A 40 -1.95 -14.59 -17.48
C THR A 40 -1.73 -13.53 -16.40
N LEU A 41 -2.81 -13.11 -15.76
CA LEU A 41 -2.79 -12.28 -14.55
C LEU A 41 -2.95 -13.17 -13.32
N VAL A 42 -1.92 -13.24 -12.50
CA VAL A 42 -1.92 -13.94 -11.21
C VAL A 42 -2.22 -12.95 -10.09
N VAL A 43 -3.37 -13.13 -9.44
CA VAL A 43 -3.80 -12.37 -8.27
C VAL A 43 -3.61 -13.24 -7.04
N MET A 44 -2.63 -12.88 -6.21
CA MET A 44 -2.27 -13.67 -5.04
C MET A 44 -1.65 -12.80 -3.94
N PRO A 45 -2.08 -12.95 -2.67
CA PRO A 45 -1.48 -12.26 -1.52
C PRO A 45 0.05 -12.32 -1.49
N THR A 46 0.67 -11.31 -0.89
CA THR A 46 2.11 -11.32 -0.62
C THR A 46 2.48 -12.48 0.29
N GLY A 47 3.66 -13.07 0.10
CA GLY A 47 4.12 -14.20 0.92
C GLY A 47 3.75 -15.58 0.39
N LEU A 48 2.80 -15.70 -0.55
CA LEU A 48 2.42 -16.98 -1.16
C LEU A 48 3.33 -17.42 -2.34
N GLY A 49 4.39 -16.66 -2.62
CA GLY A 49 5.44 -17.08 -3.55
C GLY A 49 5.24 -16.72 -5.02
N LYS A 50 4.69 -15.53 -5.31
CA LYS A 50 4.59 -14.99 -6.69
C LYS A 50 5.92 -15.06 -7.47
N THR A 51 7.05 -14.69 -6.84
CA THR A 51 8.37 -14.80 -7.48
C THR A 51 8.76 -16.25 -7.80
N ILE A 52 8.30 -17.24 -7.03
CA ILE A 52 8.53 -18.66 -7.33
C ILE A 52 7.73 -19.06 -8.57
N ILE A 53 6.47 -18.61 -8.71
CA ILE A 53 5.68 -18.82 -9.92
C ILE A 53 6.39 -18.21 -11.14
N ALA A 54 6.90 -16.98 -11.02
CA ALA A 54 7.71 -16.37 -12.09
C ALA A 54 8.95 -17.20 -12.42
N ALA A 55 9.67 -17.73 -11.42
CA ALA A 55 10.82 -18.61 -11.64
C ALA A 55 10.43 -19.89 -12.39
N LEU A 56 9.31 -20.52 -12.04
CA LEU A 56 8.80 -21.72 -12.72
C LEU A 56 8.49 -21.43 -14.20
N VAL A 57 7.81 -20.32 -14.50
CA VAL A 57 7.49 -19.94 -15.88
C VAL A 57 8.75 -19.55 -16.65
N ILE A 58 9.66 -18.79 -16.05
CA ILE A 58 10.97 -18.45 -16.66
C ILE A 58 11.77 -19.71 -17.01
N GLY A 59 11.86 -20.66 -16.07
CA GLY A 59 12.61 -21.89 -16.27
C GLY A 59 12.05 -22.72 -17.42
N ALA A 60 10.73 -22.90 -17.48
CA ALA A 60 10.06 -23.61 -18.56
C ALA A 60 10.22 -22.91 -19.92
N ARG A 61 10.10 -21.57 -19.97
CA ARG A 61 10.27 -20.80 -21.22
C ARG A 61 11.70 -20.84 -21.75
N LEU A 62 12.70 -20.80 -20.88
CA LEU A 62 14.10 -20.89 -21.30
C LEU A 62 14.52 -22.32 -21.70
N ASP A 63 13.88 -23.34 -21.13
CA ASP A 63 14.07 -24.73 -21.56
C ASP A 63 13.45 -24.98 -22.95
N GLU A 64 12.24 -24.46 -23.17
CA GLU A 64 11.53 -24.55 -24.46
C GLU A 64 12.20 -23.70 -25.55
N HIS A 65 12.75 -22.53 -25.18
CA HIS A 65 13.40 -21.60 -26.09
C HIS A 65 14.79 -21.18 -25.58
N PRO A 66 15.82 -22.06 -25.69
CA PRO A 66 17.16 -21.78 -25.19
C PRO A 66 17.83 -20.55 -25.82
N TRP A 67 17.41 -20.16 -27.01
CA TRP A 67 17.90 -18.97 -27.71
C TRP A 67 17.39 -17.65 -27.08
N GLY A 68 16.20 -17.67 -26.47
CA GLY A 68 15.53 -16.49 -25.95
C GLY A 68 16.09 -15.93 -24.64
N ARG A 69 15.44 -14.88 -24.16
CA ARG A 69 15.65 -14.26 -22.85
C ARG A 69 14.32 -13.94 -22.16
N CYS A 70 14.34 -13.82 -20.84
CA CYS A 70 13.18 -13.43 -20.03
C CYS A 70 13.42 -12.07 -19.38
N VAL A 71 12.39 -11.24 -19.34
CA VAL A 71 12.42 -9.92 -18.69
C VAL A 71 11.44 -9.92 -17.52
N LEU A 72 11.86 -9.45 -16.35
CA LEU A 72 11.00 -9.19 -15.20
C LEU A 72 11.05 -7.70 -14.86
N LEU A 73 9.87 -7.09 -14.76
CA LEU A 73 9.75 -5.68 -14.39
C LEU A 73 9.32 -5.55 -12.94
N ALA A 74 10.09 -4.77 -12.19
CA ALA A 74 9.83 -4.49 -10.78
C ALA A 74 9.77 -2.97 -10.53
N PRO A 75 8.79 -2.45 -9.78
CA PRO A 75 8.61 -1.00 -9.62
C PRO A 75 9.80 -0.27 -8.98
N THR A 76 10.59 -0.96 -8.15
CA THR A 76 11.70 -0.35 -7.40
C THR A 76 12.97 -1.18 -7.52
N ARG A 77 14.13 -0.52 -7.33
CA ARG A 77 15.44 -1.18 -7.32
C ARG A 77 15.58 -2.24 -6.22
N PRO A 78 15.15 -2.00 -4.96
CA PRO A 78 15.18 -3.05 -3.93
C PRO A 78 14.39 -4.29 -4.33
N LEU A 79 13.19 -4.14 -4.89
CA LEU A 79 12.40 -5.26 -5.40
C LEU A 79 13.11 -5.98 -6.54
N ALA A 80 13.71 -5.24 -7.49
CA ALA A 80 14.46 -5.82 -8.59
C ALA A 80 15.64 -6.69 -8.10
N LEU A 81 16.38 -6.21 -7.09
CA LEU A 81 17.49 -6.95 -6.48
C LEU A 81 16.98 -8.19 -5.73
N GLN A 82 15.88 -8.09 -4.98
CA GLN A 82 15.26 -9.23 -4.31
C GLN A 82 14.85 -10.32 -5.30
N HIS A 83 14.21 -9.95 -6.42
CA HIS A 83 13.83 -10.91 -7.46
C HIS A 83 15.06 -11.58 -8.08
N ARG A 84 16.10 -10.82 -8.41
CA ARG A 84 17.39 -11.37 -8.90
C ARG A 84 17.94 -12.42 -7.95
N ASP A 85 17.97 -12.12 -6.66
CA ASP A 85 18.57 -12.99 -5.64
C ASP A 85 17.75 -14.26 -5.43
N VAL A 86 16.41 -14.18 -5.53
CA VAL A 86 15.54 -15.37 -5.57
C VAL A 86 15.82 -16.19 -6.82
N LEU A 87 15.82 -15.58 -8.02
CA LEU A 87 16.01 -16.28 -9.28
C LEU A 87 17.37 -16.99 -9.37
N ARG A 88 18.45 -16.33 -8.93
CA ARG A 88 19.79 -16.93 -8.84
C ARG A 88 19.86 -18.13 -7.90
N ARG A 89 19.07 -18.10 -6.82
CA ARG A 89 19.01 -19.18 -5.84
C ARG A 89 18.27 -20.40 -6.37
N VAL A 90 17.17 -20.19 -7.11
CA VAL A 90 16.25 -21.27 -7.50
C VAL A 90 16.49 -21.82 -8.91
N LEU A 91 17.07 -21.04 -9.84
CA LEU A 91 17.27 -21.49 -11.21
C LEU A 91 18.64 -22.17 -11.42
N LYS A 92 18.66 -23.28 -12.18
CA LYS A 92 19.85 -23.97 -12.71
C LYS A 92 20.44 -23.17 -13.89
N LEU A 93 20.87 -21.94 -13.61
CA LEU A 93 21.51 -21.04 -14.57
C LEU A 93 22.71 -20.36 -13.92
N ASP A 94 23.76 -20.06 -14.70
CA ASP A 94 24.89 -19.27 -14.21
C ASP A 94 24.37 -17.91 -13.67
N PRO A 95 24.63 -17.56 -12.39
CA PRO A 95 24.26 -16.28 -11.81
C PRO A 95 24.70 -15.05 -12.63
N SER A 96 25.78 -15.16 -13.41
CA SER A 96 26.30 -14.10 -14.28
C SER A 96 25.35 -13.72 -15.42
N LEU A 97 24.43 -14.62 -15.79
CA LEU A 97 23.42 -14.43 -16.85
C LEU A 97 22.12 -13.80 -16.33
N ILE A 98 22.00 -13.60 -15.01
CA ILE A 98 20.84 -13.00 -14.34
C ILE A 98 21.26 -11.64 -13.81
N ASN A 99 20.82 -10.57 -14.49
CA ASN A 99 21.28 -9.20 -14.20
C ASN A 99 20.13 -8.24 -13.94
N VAL A 100 20.44 -7.17 -13.20
CA VAL A 100 19.51 -6.09 -12.91
C VAL A 100 19.96 -4.85 -13.67
N LEU A 101 19.04 -4.18 -14.36
CA LEU A 101 19.28 -2.91 -15.02
C LEU A 101 18.37 -1.83 -14.41
N THR A 102 18.99 -0.79 -13.88
CA THR A 102 18.28 0.38 -13.33
C THR A 102 18.81 1.65 -13.98
N GLY A 103 18.21 2.80 -13.63
CA GLY A 103 18.68 4.10 -14.09
C GLY A 103 20.10 4.49 -13.64
N GLU A 104 20.70 3.77 -12.67
CA GLU A 104 22.07 4.01 -12.21
C GLU A 104 23.12 3.42 -13.16
N THR A 105 22.77 2.38 -13.93
CA THR A 105 23.68 1.76 -14.89
C THR A 105 23.80 2.64 -16.13
N LYS A 106 25.02 2.96 -16.57
CA LYS A 106 25.24 3.82 -17.73
C LYS A 106 24.63 3.23 -19.01
N PRO A 107 24.04 4.04 -19.91
CA PRO A 107 23.39 3.55 -21.12
C PRO A 107 24.21 2.55 -21.95
N GLU A 108 25.51 2.82 -22.15
CA GLU A 108 26.41 1.99 -22.96
C GLU A 108 26.66 0.61 -22.29
N GLU A 109 26.70 0.59 -20.96
CA GLU A 109 26.83 -0.64 -20.18
C GLU A 109 25.55 -1.45 -20.22
N ARG A 110 24.37 -0.81 -20.24
CA ARG A 110 23.07 -1.50 -20.32
C ARG A 110 22.97 -2.37 -21.57
N SER A 111 23.35 -1.87 -22.75
CA SER A 111 23.33 -2.66 -23.98
C SER A 111 24.31 -3.84 -23.94
N LYS A 112 25.47 -3.69 -23.31
CA LYS A 112 26.42 -4.80 -23.11
C LYS A 112 25.86 -5.86 -22.18
N ILE A 113 25.24 -5.45 -21.08
CA ILE A 113 24.61 -6.34 -20.10
C ILE A 113 23.41 -7.05 -20.72
N TRP A 114 22.59 -6.34 -21.49
CA TRP A 114 21.45 -6.90 -22.21
C TRP A 114 21.86 -8.09 -23.08
N ARG A 115 22.89 -7.90 -23.93
CA ARG A 115 23.37 -8.94 -24.85
C ARG A 115 23.89 -10.20 -24.17
N LYS A 116 24.55 -10.08 -23.01
CA LYS A 116 25.12 -11.23 -22.29
C LYS A 116 24.14 -11.92 -21.35
N SER A 117 22.95 -11.36 -21.11
CA SER A 117 22.01 -11.86 -20.10
C SER A 117 20.93 -12.74 -20.71
N LYS A 118 20.52 -13.77 -19.95
CA LYS A 118 19.35 -14.60 -20.24
C LYS A 118 18.12 -14.19 -19.45
N ILE A 119 18.34 -13.60 -18.26
CA ILE A 119 17.28 -13.07 -17.42
C ILE A 119 17.65 -11.65 -17.01
N LEU A 120 16.75 -10.71 -17.29
CA LEU A 120 16.94 -9.30 -16.95
C LEU A 120 15.82 -8.82 -16.06
N ILE A 121 16.19 -8.19 -14.95
CA ILE A 121 15.25 -7.52 -14.07
C ILE A 121 15.42 -6.02 -14.24
N LEU A 122 14.39 -5.31 -14.69
CA LEU A 122 14.45 -3.88 -14.97
C LEU A 122 13.41 -3.10 -14.17
N THR A 123 13.73 -1.83 -13.92
CA THR A 123 12.66 -0.88 -13.57
C THR A 123 11.90 -0.48 -14.84
N PRO A 124 10.59 -0.19 -14.77
CA PRO A 124 9.76 0.02 -15.95
C PRO A 124 10.21 1.25 -16.74
N GLN A 125 10.63 2.31 -16.03
CA GLN A 125 11.11 3.52 -16.66
C GLN A 125 12.41 3.29 -17.45
N THR A 126 13.34 2.48 -16.92
CA THR A 126 14.60 2.15 -17.61
C THR A 126 14.30 1.44 -18.93
N LEU A 127 13.45 0.41 -18.91
CA LEU A 127 13.11 -0.35 -20.12
C LEU A 127 12.41 0.54 -21.15
N LYS A 128 11.42 1.34 -20.73
CA LYS A 128 10.73 2.30 -21.62
C LYS A 128 11.73 3.23 -22.31
N ASN A 129 12.63 3.84 -21.54
CA ASN A 129 13.63 4.76 -22.08
C ASN A 129 14.63 4.08 -23.04
N ASP A 130 14.94 2.81 -22.81
CA ASP A 130 15.85 2.04 -23.68
C ASP A 130 15.18 1.60 -24.99
N ILE A 131 13.90 1.23 -24.94
CA ILE A 131 13.08 0.94 -26.13
C ILE A 131 12.96 2.20 -27.00
N VAL A 132 12.58 3.34 -26.40
CA VAL A 132 12.43 4.62 -27.13
C VAL A 132 13.75 5.06 -27.78
N ALA A 133 14.87 4.82 -27.11
CA ALA A 133 16.19 5.15 -27.63
C ALA A 133 16.76 4.10 -28.60
N GLY A 134 16.04 3.02 -28.91
CA GLY A 134 16.49 1.97 -29.84
C GLY A 134 17.76 1.25 -29.39
N ARG A 135 18.00 1.09 -28.09
CA ARG A 135 19.26 0.53 -27.56
C ARG A 135 19.39 -0.99 -27.74
N TYR A 136 18.25 -1.67 -27.84
CA TYR A 136 18.10 -3.10 -28.09
C TYR A 136 16.65 -3.39 -28.46
N ASP A 137 16.43 -4.46 -29.24
CA ASP A 137 15.10 -4.96 -29.58
C ASP A 137 14.55 -5.93 -28.50
N LEU A 138 13.27 -6.27 -28.65
CA LEU A 138 12.57 -7.24 -27.81
C LEU A 138 12.28 -8.55 -28.55
N GLU A 139 12.86 -8.77 -29.73
CA GLU A 139 12.48 -9.90 -30.60
C GLU A 139 12.71 -11.26 -29.93
N ASP A 140 13.79 -11.36 -29.14
CA ASP A 140 14.18 -12.57 -28.43
C ASP A 140 13.71 -12.64 -26.98
N VAL A 141 12.87 -11.71 -26.56
CA VAL A 141 12.22 -11.76 -25.25
C VAL A 141 11.04 -12.74 -25.31
N VAL A 142 11.24 -13.96 -24.80
CA VAL A 142 10.24 -15.05 -24.86
C VAL A 142 9.24 -15.03 -23.69
N LEU A 143 9.48 -14.17 -22.70
CA LEU A 143 8.59 -13.95 -21.57
C LEU A 143 8.83 -12.55 -20.98
N MET A 144 7.74 -11.83 -20.73
CA MET A 144 7.73 -10.57 -19.98
C MET A 144 6.88 -10.69 -18.71
N VAL A 145 7.52 -10.55 -17.57
CA VAL A 145 6.88 -10.61 -16.25
C VAL A 145 6.64 -9.19 -15.74
N PHE A 146 5.39 -8.86 -15.39
CA PHE A 146 5.02 -7.58 -14.81
C PHE A 146 4.69 -7.76 -13.32
N ASP A 147 5.60 -7.35 -12.43
CA ASP A 147 5.34 -7.31 -10.99
C ASP A 147 4.58 -6.05 -10.61
N GLU A 148 3.70 -6.16 -9.61
CA GLU A 148 2.71 -5.12 -9.25
C GLU A 148 1.89 -4.63 -10.46
N ALA A 149 1.31 -5.59 -11.19
CA ALA A 149 0.54 -5.35 -12.41
C ALA A 149 -0.65 -4.38 -12.23
N HIS A 150 -1.13 -4.15 -11.01
CA HIS A 150 -2.14 -3.12 -10.71
C HIS A 150 -1.73 -1.68 -11.10
N ARG A 151 -0.44 -1.48 -11.41
CA ARG A 151 0.11 -0.22 -11.92
C ARG A 151 -0.06 -0.04 -13.43
N ALA A 152 -0.47 -1.07 -14.18
CA ALA A 152 -0.60 -1.03 -15.64
C ALA A 152 -1.85 -0.28 -16.11
N VAL A 153 -2.05 0.94 -15.61
CA VAL A 153 -3.19 1.82 -15.91
C VAL A 153 -2.69 3.23 -16.27
N GLY A 154 -3.51 3.97 -17.02
CA GLY A 154 -3.19 5.32 -17.48
C GLY A 154 -1.84 5.40 -18.19
N ASN A 155 -1.02 6.37 -17.80
CA ASN A 155 0.27 6.67 -18.46
C ASN A 155 1.47 5.93 -17.85
N TYR A 156 1.25 4.90 -17.03
CA TYR A 156 2.34 4.16 -16.42
C TYR A 156 3.17 3.40 -17.47
N PRO A 157 4.50 3.27 -17.32
CA PRO A 157 5.36 2.67 -18.35
C PRO A 157 4.98 1.25 -18.79
N TYR A 158 4.30 0.48 -17.94
CA TYR A 158 3.83 -0.87 -18.29
C TYR A 158 2.94 -0.91 -19.52
N VAL A 159 2.04 0.07 -19.68
CA VAL A 159 1.10 0.11 -20.82
C VAL A 159 1.88 0.21 -22.13
N PHE A 160 2.83 1.15 -22.20
CA PHE A 160 3.72 1.34 -23.36
C PHE A 160 4.56 0.08 -23.66
N ILE A 161 5.16 -0.50 -22.61
CA ILE A 161 6.05 -1.65 -22.75
C ILE A 161 5.28 -2.88 -23.24
N ALA A 162 4.12 -3.17 -22.66
CA ALA A 162 3.31 -4.32 -23.07
C ALA A 162 2.88 -4.21 -24.53
N GLU A 163 2.45 -3.03 -24.97
CA GLU A 163 2.08 -2.80 -26.36
C GLU A 163 3.27 -3.00 -27.32
N HIS A 164 4.45 -2.45 -27.00
CA HIS A 164 5.65 -2.62 -27.83
C HIS A 164 6.15 -4.06 -27.82
N TYR A 165 6.10 -4.73 -26.67
CA TYR A 165 6.55 -6.11 -26.51
C TYR A 165 5.75 -7.06 -27.40
N VAL A 166 4.42 -6.99 -27.36
CA VAL A 166 3.54 -7.87 -28.14
C VAL A 166 3.71 -7.66 -29.65
N LYS A 167 4.07 -6.45 -30.08
CA LYS A 167 4.34 -6.14 -31.49
C LYS A 167 5.73 -6.61 -31.96
N ALA A 168 6.73 -6.58 -31.08
CA ALA A 168 8.14 -6.81 -31.45
C ALA A 168 8.62 -8.25 -31.20
N ALA A 169 8.12 -8.93 -30.16
CA ALA A 169 8.61 -10.26 -29.79
C ALA A 169 8.13 -11.35 -30.76
N LYS A 170 9.02 -12.31 -31.06
CA LYS A 170 8.69 -13.44 -31.95
C LYS A 170 7.69 -14.42 -31.34
N ILE A 171 7.77 -14.63 -30.03
CA ILE A 171 6.92 -15.56 -29.28
C ILE A 171 6.52 -14.87 -27.96
N PRO A 172 5.62 -13.86 -28.02
CA PRO A 172 5.27 -13.07 -26.84
C PRO A 172 4.53 -13.93 -25.80
N LEU A 173 4.91 -13.78 -24.54
CA LEU A 173 4.16 -14.30 -23.40
C LEU A 173 4.26 -13.34 -22.23
N ILE A 174 3.11 -13.00 -21.62
CA ILE A 174 3.02 -12.08 -20.49
C ILE A 174 2.58 -12.83 -19.24
N LEU A 175 3.36 -12.68 -18.17
CA LEU A 175 2.97 -13.08 -16.82
C LEU A 175 2.82 -11.81 -15.97
N ALA A 176 1.60 -11.41 -15.68
CA ALA A 176 1.30 -10.30 -14.79
C ALA A 176 1.05 -10.83 -13.37
N MET A 177 1.62 -10.20 -12.35
CA MET A 177 1.46 -10.61 -10.96
C MET A 177 1.06 -9.43 -10.08
N THR A 178 0.11 -9.64 -9.18
CA THR A 178 -0.25 -8.61 -8.19
C THR A 178 -0.84 -9.20 -6.91
N ALA A 179 -0.74 -8.45 -5.81
CA ALA A 179 -1.43 -8.80 -4.54
C ALA A 179 -2.92 -8.51 -4.60
N SER A 180 -3.27 -7.41 -5.27
CA SER A 180 -4.63 -6.96 -5.48
C SER A 180 -4.65 -6.10 -6.73
N PRO A 181 -5.51 -6.38 -7.73
CA PRO A 181 -5.65 -5.55 -8.92
C PRO A 181 -6.44 -4.24 -8.63
N GLY A 182 -7.00 -4.09 -7.42
CA GLY A 182 -7.95 -3.04 -7.05
C GLY A 182 -9.35 -3.61 -6.81
N SER A 183 -10.24 -2.81 -6.22
CA SER A 183 -11.65 -3.17 -5.99
C SER A 183 -12.60 -2.63 -7.06
N ASP A 184 -12.09 -1.86 -8.02
CA ASP A 184 -12.86 -1.27 -9.11
C ASP A 184 -12.77 -2.15 -10.36
N GLU A 185 -13.91 -2.68 -10.79
CA GLU A 185 -14.04 -3.56 -11.95
C GLU A 185 -13.46 -2.91 -13.22
N LYS A 186 -13.72 -1.61 -13.45
CA LYS A 186 -13.20 -0.89 -14.61
C LYS A 186 -11.68 -0.87 -14.65
N LYS A 187 -11.06 -0.76 -13.46
CA LYS A 187 -9.60 -0.78 -13.33
C LYS A 187 -9.02 -2.16 -13.65
N ILE A 188 -9.71 -3.23 -13.25
CA ILE A 188 -9.29 -4.61 -13.56
C ILE A 188 -9.36 -4.84 -15.07
N GLU A 189 -10.47 -4.44 -15.71
CA GLU A 189 -10.62 -4.51 -17.17
C GLU A 189 -9.53 -3.72 -17.90
N GLU A 190 -9.21 -2.52 -17.42
CA GLU A 190 -8.13 -1.69 -17.97
C GLU A 190 -6.78 -2.42 -17.92
N ILE A 191 -6.43 -3.01 -16.76
CA ILE A 191 -5.18 -3.79 -16.60
C ILE A 191 -5.16 -4.96 -17.59
N CYS A 192 -6.25 -5.72 -17.68
CA CYS A 192 -6.35 -6.87 -18.59
C CYS A 192 -6.16 -6.46 -20.05
N ARG A 193 -6.81 -5.37 -20.49
CA ARG A 193 -6.67 -4.85 -21.85
C ARG A 193 -5.27 -4.32 -22.16
N ASN A 194 -4.64 -3.64 -21.20
CA ASN A 194 -3.32 -3.03 -21.37
C ASN A 194 -2.22 -4.10 -21.44
N LEU A 195 -2.31 -5.13 -20.60
CA LEU A 195 -1.33 -6.23 -20.54
C LEU A 195 -1.69 -7.43 -21.43
N LYS A 196 -2.74 -7.32 -22.26
CA LYS A 196 -3.20 -8.37 -23.18
C LYS A 196 -3.50 -9.69 -22.47
N ILE A 197 -4.10 -9.62 -21.29
CA ILE A 197 -4.40 -10.77 -20.44
C ILE A 197 -5.55 -11.59 -21.04
N GLU A 198 -5.34 -12.90 -21.12
CA GLU A 198 -6.29 -13.91 -21.59
C GLU A 198 -6.85 -14.75 -20.43
N LYS A 199 -6.05 -14.94 -19.37
CA LYS A 199 -6.39 -15.79 -18.23
C LYS A 199 -6.16 -15.05 -16.92
N ILE A 200 -7.04 -15.26 -15.94
CA ILE A 200 -6.88 -14.72 -14.59
C ILE A 200 -6.83 -15.90 -13.61
N GLU A 201 -5.73 -16.00 -12.87
CA GLU A 201 -5.56 -16.98 -11.78
C GLU A 201 -5.64 -16.26 -10.45
N VAL A 202 -6.72 -16.48 -9.72
CA VAL A 202 -6.93 -15.91 -8.38
C VAL A 202 -6.70 -16.99 -7.34
N ARG A 203 -5.92 -16.64 -6.32
CA ARG A 203 -5.77 -17.42 -5.09
C ARG A 203 -5.72 -16.48 -3.89
N ASP A 204 -6.39 -16.87 -2.83
CA ASP A 204 -6.36 -16.20 -1.55
C ASP A 204 -5.96 -17.19 -0.43
N GLU A 205 -5.99 -16.72 0.80
CA GLU A 205 -5.61 -17.55 1.94
C GLU A 205 -6.62 -18.67 2.27
N SER A 206 -7.85 -18.53 1.78
CA SER A 206 -8.92 -19.49 1.99
C SER A 206 -8.96 -20.59 0.93
N SER A 207 -8.26 -20.38 -0.20
CA SER A 207 -8.27 -21.27 -1.36
C SER A 207 -7.83 -22.69 -0.98
N PRO A 208 -8.55 -23.75 -1.40
CA PRO A 208 -8.31 -25.13 -0.93
C PRO A 208 -6.89 -25.64 -1.16
N ASP A 209 -6.26 -25.22 -2.27
CA ASP A 209 -4.89 -25.60 -2.65
C ASP A 209 -3.81 -24.72 -1.98
N VAL A 210 -4.19 -23.62 -1.33
CA VAL A 210 -3.28 -22.69 -0.61
C VAL A 210 -3.35 -22.90 0.90
N ARG A 211 -4.55 -23.14 1.44
CA ARG A 211 -4.83 -23.29 2.87
C ARG A 211 -3.85 -24.21 3.64
N PRO A 212 -3.37 -25.34 3.09
CA PRO A 212 -2.40 -26.20 3.79
C PRO A 212 -1.04 -25.54 4.07
N TYR A 213 -0.69 -24.48 3.33
CA TYR A 213 0.61 -23.81 3.40
C TYR A 213 0.58 -22.51 4.20
N ILE A 214 -0.59 -22.13 4.72
CA ILE A 214 -0.77 -20.88 5.46
C ILE A 214 -0.71 -21.14 6.95
N GLN A 215 0.16 -20.38 7.61
CA GLN A 215 0.15 -20.32 9.07
C GLN A 215 -1.11 -19.57 9.50
N SER A 216 -1.87 -20.17 10.42
CA SER A 216 -3.05 -19.53 10.96
C SER A 216 -2.68 -18.24 11.70
N VAL A 217 -3.18 -17.11 11.22
CA VAL A 217 -3.13 -15.85 11.96
C VAL A 217 -4.32 -15.84 12.91
N GLN A 218 -4.04 -15.89 14.22
CA GLN A 218 -5.07 -15.68 15.23
C GLN A 218 -5.17 -14.19 15.54
N VAL A 219 -6.30 -13.59 15.18
CA VAL A 219 -6.61 -12.19 15.51
C VAL A 219 -7.42 -12.18 16.80
N VAL A 220 -6.83 -11.63 17.87
CA VAL A 220 -7.50 -11.44 19.16
C VAL A 220 -7.85 -9.97 19.30
N TRP A 221 -9.14 -9.65 19.17
CA TRP A 221 -9.63 -8.28 19.40
C TRP A 221 -9.69 -8.00 20.90
N ARG A 222 -8.96 -6.97 21.35
CA ARG A 222 -9.04 -6.43 22.72
C ARG A 222 -9.82 -5.12 22.67
N TRP A 223 -11.03 -5.13 23.19
CA TRP A 223 -11.81 -3.91 23.38
C TRP A 223 -11.25 -3.15 24.57
N VAL A 224 -10.99 -1.85 24.37
CA VAL A 224 -10.43 -0.97 25.41
C VAL A 224 -11.50 0.01 25.82
N GLU A 225 -11.87 -0.02 27.09
CA GLU A 225 -12.80 0.95 27.67
C GLU A 225 -12.11 2.32 27.75
N LEU A 226 -12.85 3.36 27.35
CA LEU A 226 -12.41 4.74 27.49
C LEU A 226 -12.64 5.16 28.94
N SER A 227 -11.72 5.95 29.49
CA SER A 227 -11.93 6.57 30.80
C SER A 227 -13.08 7.58 30.72
N GLU A 228 -13.68 7.91 31.87
CA GLU A 228 -14.75 8.90 31.94
C GLU A 228 -14.32 10.26 31.35
N GLY A 229 -13.11 10.73 31.69
CA GLY A 229 -12.57 11.98 31.15
C GLY A 229 -12.38 11.93 29.63
N PHE A 230 -11.90 10.81 29.09
CA PHE A 230 -11.72 10.63 27.65
C PHE A 230 -13.04 10.59 26.89
N GLU A 231 -14.00 9.82 27.41
CA GLU A 231 -15.34 9.73 26.86
C GLU A 231 -16.03 11.10 26.89
N GLU A 232 -15.89 11.86 27.97
CA GLU A 232 -16.44 13.21 28.06
C GLU A 232 -15.80 14.17 27.05
N ALA A 233 -14.46 14.22 26.97
CA ALA A 233 -13.77 15.08 26.01
C ALA A 233 -14.14 14.74 24.56
N LYS A 234 -14.27 13.44 24.26
CA LYS A 234 -14.73 12.95 22.97
C LYS A 234 -16.15 13.43 22.68
N ASN A 235 -17.08 13.22 23.60
CA ASN A 235 -18.48 13.60 23.43
C ASN A 235 -18.64 15.11 23.19
N ILE A 236 -17.88 15.95 23.90
CA ILE A 236 -17.89 17.39 23.66
C ILE A 236 -17.39 17.74 22.24
N LEU A 237 -16.34 17.09 21.75
CA LEU A 237 -15.86 17.28 20.37
C LEU A 237 -16.91 16.84 19.35
N GLU A 238 -17.58 15.71 19.58
CA GLU A 238 -18.67 15.24 18.72
C GLU A 238 -19.87 16.19 18.74
N GLU A 239 -20.25 16.72 19.90
CA GLU A 239 -21.30 17.74 20.07
C GLU A 239 -21.00 19.00 19.25
N ILE A 240 -19.74 19.47 19.26
CA ILE A 240 -19.32 20.61 18.45
C ILE A 240 -19.41 20.29 16.96
N LEU A 241 -19.05 19.07 16.53
CA LEU A 241 -19.00 18.68 15.12
C LEU A 241 -20.39 18.50 14.48
N ARG A 242 -21.33 17.87 15.19
CA ARG A 242 -22.66 17.51 14.65
C ARG A 242 -23.36 18.63 13.85
N PRO A 243 -23.55 19.85 14.39
CA PRO A 243 -24.26 20.91 13.65
C PRO A 243 -23.51 21.36 12.39
N TYR A 244 -22.18 21.33 12.39
CA TYR A 244 -21.40 21.65 11.18
C TYR A 244 -21.57 20.56 10.11
N LEU A 245 -21.48 19.30 10.51
CA LEU A 245 -21.59 18.17 9.58
C LEU A 245 -23.01 18.07 8.98
N GLU A 246 -24.05 18.37 9.75
CA GLU A 246 -25.42 18.46 9.24
C GLU A 246 -25.57 19.57 8.20
N ARG A 247 -25.11 20.79 8.51
CA ARG A 247 -25.11 21.93 7.57
C ARG A 247 -24.38 21.60 6.26
N PHE A 248 -23.20 20.98 6.33
CA PHE A 248 -22.43 20.67 5.12
C PHE A 248 -23.02 19.53 4.29
N LYS A 249 -23.71 18.59 4.94
CA LYS A 249 -24.49 17.58 4.23
C LYS A 249 -25.67 18.21 3.50
N GLU A 250 -26.40 19.11 4.14
CA GLU A 250 -27.52 19.85 3.53
C GLU A 250 -27.07 20.73 2.35
N ARG A 251 -25.90 21.36 2.46
CA ARG A 251 -25.28 22.13 1.37
C ARG A 251 -24.63 21.27 0.27
N GLY A 252 -24.64 19.95 0.43
CA GLY A 252 -24.09 19.01 -0.55
C GLY A 252 -22.56 19.05 -0.67
N TYR A 253 -21.86 19.46 0.39
CA TYR A 253 -20.39 19.45 0.42
C TYR A 253 -19.81 18.11 0.89
N ILE A 254 -20.56 17.36 1.70
CA ILE A 254 -20.18 16.04 2.21
C ILE A 254 -21.36 15.08 2.11
N GLU A 255 -21.08 13.78 1.99
CA GLU A 255 -22.11 12.75 1.80
C GLU A 255 -22.79 12.32 3.13
N SER A 256 -22.08 12.45 4.25
CA SER A 256 -22.50 11.93 5.55
C SER A 256 -22.29 12.95 6.65
N SER A 257 -23.28 13.10 7.55
CA SER A 257 -23.18 13.92 8.76
C SER A 257 -22.70 13.12 9.99
N SER A 258 -22.50 11.80 9.85
CA SER A 258 -22.04 10.94 10.93
C SER A 258 -20.59 11.22 11.29
N VAL A 259 -20.33 11.69 12.52
CA VAL A 259 -18.99 11.96 13.06
C VAL A 259 -18.05 10.76 12.93
N ARG A 260 -18.57 9.53 13.10
CA ARG A 260 -17.77 8.29 12.96
C ARG A 260 -17.30 7.99 11.52
N ARG A 261 -17.96 8.56 10.51
CA ARG A 261 -17.68 8.30 9.09
C ARG A 261 -16.84 9.39 8.47
N VAL A 262 -17.06 10.64 8.87
CA VAL A 262 -16.36 11.80 8.32
C VAL A 262 -14.91 11.81 8.79
N ARG A 263 -13.99 11.89 7.83
CA ARG A 263 -12.54 12.01 8.04
C ARG A 263 -12.08 13.40 7.68
N LEU A 264 -10.87 13.76 8.12
CA LEU A 264 -10.26 15.05 7.76
C LEU A 264 -10.18 15.24 6.24
N LYS A 265 -9.93 14.15 5.49
CA LYS A 265 -9.89 14.17 4.03
C LYS A 265 -11.20 14.69 3.42
N ASP A 266 -12.35 14.22 3.90
CA ASP A 266 -13.67 14.61 3.37
C ASP A 266 -13.92 16.11 3.58
N ILE A 267 -13.47 16.66 4.72
CA ILE A 267 -13.55 18.10 4.99
C ILE A 267 -12.61 18.90 4.08
N LEU A 268 -11.41 18.40 3.79
CA LEU A 268 -10.48 19.06 2.87
C LEU A 268 -10.97 19.03 1.42
N GLU A 269 -11.63 17.95 1.01
CA GLU A 269 -12.29 17.85 -0.29
C GLU A 269 -13.47 18.84 -0.37
N ALA A 270 -14.30 18.93 0.68
CA ALA A 270 -15.35 19.95 0.79
C ALA A 270 -14.79 21.39 0.72
N MET A 271 -13.67 21.66 1.40
CA MET A 271 -12.99 22.97 1.29
C MET A 271 -12.53 23.27 -0.12
N SER A 272 -11.96 22.26 -0.81
CA SER A 272 -11.48 22.40 -2.18
C SER A 272 -12.65 22.68 -3.14
N LEU A 273 -13.78 22.00 -2.96
CA LEU A 273 -15.02 22.23 -3.70
C LEU A 273 -15.56 23.65 -3.51
N VAL A 274 -15.62 24.14 -2.26
CA VAL A 274 -16.07 25.51 -1.98
C VAL A 274 -15.12 26.53 -2.59
N GLN A 275 -13.81 26.33 -2.47
CA GLN A 275 -12.81 27.20 -3.10
C GLN A 275 -12.90 27.21 -4.62
N GLU A 276 -13.21 26.07 -5.24
CA GLU A 276 -13.44 25.98 -6.67
C GLU A 276 -14.67 26.79 -7.08
N ARG A 277 -15.81 26.61 -6.40
CA ARG A 277 -17.02 27.41 -6.63
C ARG A 277 -16.79 28.91 -6.45
N MET A 278 -15.93 29.30 -5.51
CA MET A 278 -15.60 30.73 -5.30
C MET A 278 -14.89 31.37 -6.50
N LYS A 279 -14.20 30.59 -7.35
CA LYS A 279 -13.49 31.11 -8.54
C LYS A 279 -14.44 31.58 -9.64
N ASP A 280 -15.69 31.12 -9.62
CA ASP A 280 -16.72 31.55 -10.57
C ASP A 280 -17.18 33.00 -10.32
N TYR A 281 -16.75 33.60 -9.20
CA TYR A 281 -17.14 34.94 -8.76
C TYR A 281 -15.93 35.87 -8.70
N VAL A 282 -16.12 37.10 -9.18
CA VAL A 282 -15.14 38.19 -8.96
C VAL A 282 -15.11 38.58 -7.48
N GLU A 283 -16.27 38.61 -6.83
CA GLU A 283 -16.43 38.77 -5.39
C GLU A 283 -17.32 37.65 -4.85
N PRO A 284 -16.77 36.69 -4.08
CA PRO A 284 -17.55 35.54 -3.60
C PRO A 284 -18.70 35.95 -2.66
N PRO A 285 -19.89 35.33 -2.82
CA PRO A 285 -21.01 35.49 -1.88
C PRO A 285 -20.60 35.28 -0.42
N ARG A 286 -21.18 36.08 0.49
CA ARG A 286 -20.90 36.02 1.94
C ARG A 286 -21.08 34.61 2.52
N ASP A 287 -22.12 33.91 2.08
CA ASP A 287 -22.43 32.54 2.49
C ASP A 287 -21.32 31.54 2.14
N LEU A 288 -20.67 31.67 0.97
CA LEU A 288 -19.56 30.79 0.59
C LEU A 288 -18.30 31.08 1.40
N VAL A 289 -18.05 32.37 1.70
CA VAL A 289 -16.95 32.79 2.57
C VAL A 289 -17.16 32.26 4.00
N GLU A 290 -18.40 32.32 4.50
CA GLU A 290 -18.77 31.76 5.79
C GLU A 290 -18.58 30.24 5.81
N ASP A 291 -19.09 29.52 4.80
CA ASP A 291 -18.94 28.07 4.71
C ASP A 291 -17.47 27.64 4.73
N LEU A 292 -16.60 28.33 3.98
CA LEU A 292 -15.17 28.04 3.98
C LEU A 292 -14.53 28.26 5.37
N ALA A 293 -14.95 29.30 6.09
CA ALA A 293 -14.47 29.58 7.43
C ALA A 293 -14.94 28.51 8.44
N LEU A 294 -16.19 28.05 8.32
CA LEU A 294 -16.75 26.98 9.16
C LEU A 294 -16.14 25.61 8.84
N LEU A 295 -15.89 25.30 7.56
CA LEU A 295 -15.16 24.10 7.14
C LEU A 295 -13.74 24.10 7.72
N THR A 296 -13.08 25.26 7.73
CA THR A 296 -11.76 25.42 8.36
C THR A 296 -11.81 25.13 9.86
N ASN A 297 -12.85 25.59 10.57
CA ASN A 297 -13.06 25.24 11.98
C ASN A 297 -13.36 23.75 12.17
N THR A 298 -14.16 23.17 11.30
CA THR A 298 -14.53 21.76 11.33
C THR A 298 -13.30 20.88 11.15
N ALA A 299 -12.42 21.21 10.20
CA ALA A 299 -11.13 20.54 10.03
C ALA A 299 -10.27 20.59 11.31
N ARG A 300 -10.29 21.72 12.05
CA ARG A 300 -9.58 21.84 13.32
C ARG A 300 -10.14 20.92 14.40
N ILE A 301 -11.45 20.77 14.48
CA ILE A 301 -12.13 19.95 15.49
C ILE A 301 -12.00 18.46 15.15
N VAL A 302 -12.13 18.08 13.87
CA VAL A 302 -11.84 16.72 13.41
C VAL A 302 -10.41 16.33 13.74
N HIS A 303 -9.44 17.23 13.50
CA HIS A 303 -8.06 16.99 13.88
C HIS A 303 -7.87 16.88 15.41
N ALA A 304 -8.57 17.69 16.20
CA ALA A 304 -8.56 17.59 17.66
C ALA A 304 -9.04 16.21 18.14
N LEU A 305 -10.13 15.71 17.55
CA LEU A 305 -10.66 14.38 17.83
C LEU A 305 -9.67 13.27 17.44
N GLU A 306 -9.04 13.37 16.27
CA GLU A 306 -7.99 12.43 15.86
C GLU A 306 -6.80 12.42 16.83
N LEU A 307 -6.37 13.59 17.32
CA LEU A 307 -5.29 13.69 18.32
C LEU A 307 -5.69 13.05 19.65
N LEU A 308 -6.92 13.26 20.11
CA LEU A 308 -7.45 12.61 21.30
C LEU A 308 -7.42 11.08 21.13
N GLU A 309 -8.01 10.56 20.06
CA GLU A 309 -8.15 9.11 19.80
C GLU A 309 -6.83 8.37 19.51
N ALA A 310 -5.83 9.09 18.99
CA ALA A 310 -4.55 8.52 18.59
C ALA A 310 -3.39 8.74 19.58
N GLN A 311 -3.42 9.83 20.35
CA GLN A 311 -2.30 10.26 21.22
C GLN A 311 -2.73 10.61 22.65
N GLY A 312 -3.99 11.01 22.86
CA GLY A 312 -4.58 11.25 24.19
C GLY A 312 -4.60 12.72 24.63
N MET A 313 -4.95 12.92 25.91
CA MET A 313 -5.26 14.23 26.50
C MET A 313 -4.15 15.27 26.32
N HIS A 314 -2.89 14.87 26.54
CA HIS A 314 -1.76 15.80 26.44
C HIS A 314 -1.55 16.33 25.01
N ALA A 315 -1.80 15.51 23.98
CA ALA A 315 -1.70 15.96 22.59
C ALA A 315 -2.83 16.94 22.25
N LEU A 316 -4.06 16.62 22.67
CA LEU A 316 -5.22 17.48 22.54
C LEU A 316 -4.99 18.84 23.24
N TRP A 317 -4.51 18.83 24.48
CA TRP A 317 -4.19 20.02 25.26
C TRP A 317 -3.23 20.97 24.54
N ASN A 318 -2.09 20.45 24.08
CA ASN A 318 -1.09 21.25 23.38
C ASN A 318 -1.64 21.84 22.08
N TYR A 319 -2.48 21.10 21.38
CA TYR A 319 -3.16 21.58 20.18
C TYR A 319 -4.17 22.68 20.50
N MET A 320 -5.00 22.49 21.53
CA MET A 320 -5.97 23.50 22.00
C MET A 320 -5.27 24.80 22.38
N ARG A 321 -4.19 24.75 23.17
CA ARG A 321 -3.41 25.94 23.54
C ARG A 321 -2.88 26.71 22.34
N LYS A 322 -2.39 26.01 21.31
CA LYS A 322 -1.93 26.66 20.06
C LYS A 322 -3.08 27.34 19.31
N LEU A 323 -4.28 26.75 19.33
CA LEU A 323 -5.46 27.36 18.73
C LEU A 323 -5.92 28.60 19.51
N GLU A 324 -5.89 28.55 20.83
CA GLU A 324 -6.19 29.69 21.70
C GLU A 324 -5.20 30.84 21.51
N GLU A 325 -3.91 30.55 21.46
CA GLU A 325 -2.87 31.53 21.15
C GLU A 325 -3.06 32.13 19.75
N ARG A 326 -3.45 31.31 18.77
CA ARG A 326 -3.77 31.81 17.42
C ARG A 326 -4.99 32.71 17.44
N ALA A 327 -6.02 32.39 18.23
CA ALA A 327 -7.26 33.15 18.33
C ALA A 327 -7.07 34.52 19.00
N SER A 328 -6.13 34.64 19.95
CA SER A 328 -5.85 35.90 20.65
C SER A 328 -5.15 36.97 19.79
N ARG A 329 -4.58 36.59 18.64
CA ARG A 329 -3.89 37.52 17.73
C ARG A 329 -4.90 38.48 17.08
N ARG A 330 -4.50 39.75 16.90
CA ARG A 330 -5.37 40.82 16.35
C ARG A 330 -6.00 40.44 15.00
N GLY A 331 -5.24 39.81 14.10
CA GLY A 331 -5.71 39.36 12.77
C GLY A 331 -6.37 37.97 12.71
N ALA A 332 -6.68 37.35 13.85
CA ALA A 332 -7.31 36.04 13.84
C ALA A 332 -8.77 36.08 13.35
N SER A 333 -9.16 35.06 12.60
CA SER A 333 -10.53 34.91 12.07
C SER A 333 -11.56 34.99 13.19
N ARG A 334 -12.64 35.76 12.94
CA ARG A 334 -13.79 35.88 13.85
C ARG A 334 -14.34 34.50 14.23
N TYR A 335 -14.48 33.60 13.26
CA TYR A 335 -15.00 32.24 13.48
C TYR A 335 -14.09 31.41 14.40
N LEU A 336 -12.76 31.59 14.35
CA LEU A 336 -11.85 30.91 15.27
C LEU A 336 -12.00 31.45 16.70
N LYS A 337 -12.16 32.77 16.84
CA LYS A 337 -12.39 33.41 18.15
C LYS A 337 -13.70 32.91 18.75
N GLU A 338 -14.78 32.86 17.97
CA GLU A 338 -16.08 32.37 18.41
C GLU A 338 -16.02 30.89 18.84
N LEU A 339 -15.31 30.04 18.09
CA LEU A 339 -15.09 28.63 18.46
C LEU A 339 -14.40 28.51 19.82
N VAL A 340 -13.26 29.19 20.01
CA VAL A 340 -12.45 29.12 21.23
C VAL A 340 -13.19 29.72 22.45
N MET A 341 -14.02 30.73 22.22
CA MET A 341 -14.82 31.35 23.29
C MET A 341 -16.12 30.61 23.59
N SER A 342 -16.48 29.58 22.81
CA SER A 342 -17.73 28.84 22.99
C SER A 342 -17.81 28.12 24.34
N HIS A 343 -19.04 27.87 24.80
CA HIS A 343 -19.28 27.11 26.03
C HIS A 343 -18.69 25.70 25.94
N HIS A 344 -18.89 25.01 24.81
CA HIS A 344 -18.34 23.69 24.56
C HIS A 344 -16.80 23.67 24.63
N TRP A 345 -16.12 24.66 24.04
CA TRP A 345 -14.64 24.75 24.11
C TRP A 345 -14.14 24.95 25.55
N ARG A 346 -14.81 25.80 26.33
CA ARG A 346 -14.48 26.00 27.75
C ARG A 346 -14.74 24.75 28.59
N ARG A 347 -15.80 23.99 28.29
CA ARG A 347 -16.06 22.69 28.94
C ARG A 347 -14.98 21.68 28.56
N LEU A 348 -14.66 21.53 27.28
CA LEU A 348 -13.59 20.64 26.79
C LEU A 348 -12.27 20.96 27.49
N ARG A 349 -11.92 22.24 27.58
CA ARG A 349 -10.69 22.68 28.22
C ARG A 349 -10.58 22.21 29.67
N ARG A 350 -11.64 22.38 30.47
CA ARG A 350 -11.67 21.94 31.87
C ARG A 350 -11.46 20.42 31.98
N VAL A 351 -12.21 19.64 31.20
CA VAL A 351 -12.10 18.18 31.17
C VAL A 351 -10.68 17.74 30.81
N VAL A 352 -10.07 18.38 29.79
CA VAL A 352 -8.70 18.06 29.37
C VAL A 352 -7.68 18.45 30.44
N GLU A 353 -7.82 19.62 31.08
CA GLU A 353 -6.94 20.07 32.17
C GLU A 353 -6.97 19.13 33.38
N GLU A 354 -8.16 18.68 33.78
CA GLU A 354 -8.37 17.78 34.92
C GLU A 354 -7.78 16.37 34.67
N ASN A 355 -7.62 15.97 33.39
CA ASN A 355 -7.19 14.63 32.99
C ASN A 355 -5.83 14.60 32.26
N LEU A 356 -4.97 15.62 32.43
CA LEU A 356 -3.67 15.70 31.73
C LEU A 356 -2.69 14.58 32.10
N GLU A 357 -2.71 14.13 33.35
CA GLU A 357 -1.86 13.04 33.85
C GLU A 357 -2.41 11.66 33.45
N GLU A 358 -3.58 11.62 32.81
CA GLU A 358 -4.20 10.36 32.43
C GLU A 358 -3.42 9.69 31.28
N VAL A 359 -2.89 8.50 31.55
CA VAL A 359 -2.26 7.67 30.54
C VAL A 359 -3.33 7.05 29.64
N HIS A 360 -3.19 7.22 28.32
CA HIS A 360 -4.12 6.72 27.31
C HIS A 360 -4.51 5.24 27.57
N PRO A 361 -5.81 4.88 27.60
CA PRO A 361 -6.28 3.53 27.94
C PRO A 361 -5.62 2.41 27.13
N LYS A 362 -5.49 2.59 25.80
CA LYS A 362 -4.78 1.64 24.92
C LYS A 362 -3.33 1.36 25.31
N PHE A 363 -2.63 2.31 25.92
CA PHE A 363 -1.26 2.07 26.40
C PHE A 363 -1.26 1.14 27.62
N LYS A 364 -2.19 1.34 28.55
CA LYS A 364 -2.38 0.42 29.70
C LYS A 364 -2.67 -0.99 29.22
N GLU A 365 -3.53 -1.15 28.21
CA GLU A 365 -3.82 -2.45 27.62
C GLU A 365 -2.63 -3.04 26.85
N LEU A 366 -1.88 -2.22 26.10
CA LEU A 366 -0.64 -2.64 25.45
C LEU A 366 0.35 -3.22 26.48
N LEU A 367 0.52 -2.60 27.65
CA LEU A 367 1.40 -3.14 28.69
C LEU A 367 0.91 -4.50 29.22
N LYS A 368 -0.40 -4.73 29.30
CA LYS A 368 -0.94 -6.05 29.68
C LYS A 368 -0.59 -7.09 28.63
N VAL A 369 -0.81 -6.78 27.34
CA VAL A 369 -0.47 -7.66 26.22
C VAL A 369 1.04 -7.96 26.19
N LEU A 370 1.88 -6.94 26.39
CA LEU A 370 3.34 -7.13 26.45
C LEU A 370 3.77 -7.99 27.64
N LYS A 371 3.10 -7.89 28.80
CA LYS A 371 3.38 -8.77 29.96
C LYS A 371 2.92 -10.21 29.71
N GLU A 372 1.78 -10.38 29.05
CA GLU A 372 1.19 -11.68 28.71
C GLU A 372 2.06 -12.43 27.69
N TYR A 373 2.47 -11.77 26.61
CA TYR A 373 3.18 -12.42 25.49
C TYR A 373 4.68 -12.15 25.45
N GLY A 374 5.19 -11.13 26.13
CA GLY A 374 6.61 -10.75 26.11
C GLY A 374 7.55 -11.75 26.77
N ARG A 375 7.02 -12.67 27.59
CA ARG A 375 7.83 -13.76 28.18
C ARG A 375 8.07 -14.92 27.21
N THR A 376 7.19 -15.11 26.23
CA THR A 376 7.25 -16.24 25.28
C THR A 376 7.69 -15.80 23.89
N ALA A 377 7.51 -14.53 23.54
CA ALA A 377 7.92 -13.97 22.25
C ALA A 377 9.40 -13.55 22.25
N SER A 378 10.14 -13.98 21.23
CA SER A 378 11.54 -13.53 21.02
C SER A 378 11.61 -12.09 20.49
N ARG A 379 10.59 -11.64 19.76
CA ARG A 379 10.43 -10.27 19.23
C ARG A 379 8.96 -9.91 19.14
N ILE A 380 8.63 -8.66 19.46
CA ILE A 380 7.29 -8.09 19.31
C ILE A 380 7.38 -6.86 18.41
N ILE A 381 6.42 -6.71 17.50
CA ILE A 381 6.29 -5.53 16.65
C ILE A 381 4.98 -4.84 17.00
N VAL A 382 5.07 -3.55 17.37
CA VAL A 382 3.91 -2.70 17.65
C VAL A 382 3.70 -1.75 16.48
N PHE A 383 2.55 -1.83 15.82
CA PHE A 383 2.20 -0.96 14.71
C PHE A 383 1.33 0.22 15.18
N THR A 384 1.58 1.40 14.63
CA THR A 384 0.75 2.60 14.80
C THR A 384 0.76 3.42 13.51
N ASN A 385 -0.32 4.15 13.25
CA ASN A 385 -0.50 4.92 12.02
C ASN A 385 0.31 6.23 12.00
N TYR A 386 0.73 6.74 13.17
CA TYR A 386 1.37 8.06 13.29
C TYR A 386 2.79 7.95 13.86
N ARG A 387 3.73 8.64 13.21
CA ARG A 387 5.14 8.70 13.66
C ARG A 387 5.27 9.31 15.06
N SER A 388 4.52 10.37 15.36
CA SER A 388 4.48 10.99 16.68
C SER A 388 4.02 10.01 17.77
N THR A 389 3.02 9.18 17.47
CA THR A 389 2.57 8.12 18.37
C THR A 389 3.65 7.05 18.54
N ALA A 390 4.36 6.67 17.47
CA ALA A 390 5.49 5.73 17.58
C ALA A 390 6.58 6.28 18.50
N ASP A 391 7.01 7.53 18.31
CA ASP A 391 8.03 8.19 19.15
C ASP A 391 7.58 8.27 20.63
N MET A 392 6.31 8.58 20.87
CA MET A 392 5.71 8.60 22.21
C MET A 392 5.71 7.22 22.85
N LEU A 393 5.21 6.20 22.13
CA LEU A 393 5.17 4.81 22.60
C LEU A 393 6.57 4.30 22.92
N THR A 394 7.57 4.56 22.07
CA THR A 394 8.96 4.19 22.34
C THR A 394 9.44 4.79 23.65
N LYS A 395 9.25 6.09 23.89
CA LYS A 395 9.66 6.73 25.15
C LYS A 395 8.96 6.13 26.36
N MET A 396 7.66 5.85 26.26
CA MET A 396 6.89 5.27 27.37
C MET A 396 7.28 3.83 27.64
N LEU A 397 7.46 3.01 26.60
CA LEU A 397 7.91 1.62 26.72
C LEU A 397 9.33 1.52 27.28
N CYS A 398 10.23 2.43 26.90
CA CYS A 398 11.58 2.51 27.49
C CYS A 398 11.53 2.81 29.00
N LYS A 399 10.62 3.68 29.46
CA LYS A 399 10.43 3.94 30.90
C LYS A 399 9.95 2.69 31.66
N GLU A 400 9.17 1.85 30.99
CA GLU A 400 8.67 0.56 31.52
C GLU A 400 9.68 -0.59 31.35
N GLY A 401 10.90 -0.32 30.87
CA GLY A 401 11.99 -1.29 30.76
C GLY A 401 12.03 -2.11 29.47
N TYR A 402 11.19 -1.80 28.48
CA TYR A 402 11.23 -2.42 27.16
C TYR A 402 12.28 -1.73 26.26
N LYS A 403 13.04 -2.51 25.49
CA LYS A 403 14.10 -2.02 24.60
C LYS A 403 13.63 -1.93 23.16
#